data_AF-L7E4K5-F1
#
_entry.id   AF-L7E4K5-F1
#
_cell.length_a   1.000
_cell.length_b   1.000
_cell.length_c   1.000
_cell.angle_alpha   90.00
_cell.angle_beta   90.00
_cell.angle_gamma   90.00
#
_symmetry.space_group_name_H-M   'P 1'
#
loop_
_entity.id
_entity.type
_entity.pdbx_description
1 polymer ?
#
loop_
_entity_poly.entity_id
_entity_poly.type
_entity_poly.pdbx_seq_one_letter_code
_entity_poly.pdbx_strand_id
1 'polypeptide(L)'
;MNTREAIKDIVVPLLSAFTAIIVGILTYNVSDQNAKTEAKFKDTEARFREIESKISESKEQREERESTQNFNFKIYDLVLKSVEEKNAQKQEVAKTFIVVMVDDPLRSSLLKVLEKRGEPQVRQDVEKTLNAEKNSSYTEGTKPTVSGSKQRSDKWGKWDIDVFWCSSSLDKITELQANKIAKQILLEGAEGKIRVRELPDSINAKSGYRVNGYVIRRNDIKRERDIADDLKKLGDSTLGQDIFTLQTTLQDTPGYVSVFVCPGR
;
A
#
# COMPACT_ATOMS: atom_id res chain seq x y z
N MET A 1 40.63 -50.88 66.84
CA MET A 1 40.19 -50.39 65.53
C MET A 1 41.03 -49.17 65.18
N ASN A 2 41.79 -49.23 64.09
CA ASN A 2 42.73 -48.17 63.70
C ASN A 2 41.96 -46.95 63.18
N THR A 3 42.01 -45.84 63.91
CA THR A 3 41.35 -44.57 63.57
C THR A 3 41.70 -44.05 62.17
N ARG A 4 42.87 -44.43 61.65
CA ARG A 4 43.35 -44.03 60.32
C ARG A 4 42.61 -44.71 59.15
N GLU A 5 42.11 -45.93 59.33
CA GLU A 5 41.33 -46.65 58.30
C GLU A 5 39.88 -46.16 58.28
N ALA A 6 39.28 -45.91 59.45
CA ALA A 6 37.93 -45.34 59.54
C ALA A 6 37.81 -43.95 58.88
N ILE A 7 38.86 -43.13 58.93
CA ILE A 7 38.89 -41.82 58.27
C ILE A 7 38.94 -41.97 56.74
N LYS A 8 39.72 -42.92 56.20
CA LYS A 8 39.83 -43.10 54.75
C LYS A 8 38.58 -43.72 54.13
N ASP A 9 37.99 -44.72 54.79
CA ASP A 9 36.92 -45.50 54.17
C ASP A 9 35.52 -44.93 54.40
N ILE A 10 35.34 -44.06 55.40
CA ILE A 10 34.03 -43.49 55.73
C ILE A 10 34.01 -41.97 55.55
N VAL A 11 35.03 -41.24 56.03
CA VAL A 11 34.98 -39.78 56.07
C VAL A 11 35.25 -39.15 54.70
N VAL A 12 36.20 -39.70 53.93
CA VAL A 12 36.55 -39.17 52.59
C VAL A 12 35.40 -39.32 51.59
N PRO A 13 34.74 -40.49 51.44
CA PRO A 13 33.60 -40.63 50.52
C PRO A 13 32.42 -39.74 50.89
N LEU A 14 32.16 -39.57 52.19
CA LEU A 14 31.04 -38.77 52.68
C LEU A 14 31.25 -37.28 52.42
N LEU A 15 32.48 -36.76 52.59
CA LEU A 15 32.85 -35.40 52.18
C LEU A 15 32.73 -35.18 50.67
N SER A 16 33.11 -36.16 49.85
CA SER A 16 32.96 -36.07 48.39
C SER A 16 31.48 -36.08 47.95
N ALA A 17 30.62 -36.86 48.62
CA ALA A 17 29.18 -36.86 48.36
C ALA A 17 28.53 -35.52 48.75
N PHE A 18 28.89 -34.97 49.91
CA PHE A 18 28.38 -33.67 50.36
C PHE A 18 28.79 -32.53 49.42
N THR A 19 30.05 -32.50 48.97
CA THR A 19 30.52 -31.48 48.02
C THR A 19 29.82 -31.60 46.66
N ALA A 20 29.60 -32.81 46.16
CA ALA A 20 28.85 -33.03 44.92
C ALA A 20 27.38 -32.55 45.02
N ILE A 21 26.72 -32.78 46.15
CA ILE A 21 25.34 -32.31 46.38
C ILE A 21 25.28 -30.77 46.41
N ILE A 22 26.23 -30.13 47.11
CA ILE A 22 26.30 -28.66 47.19
C ILE A 22 26.54 -28.06 45.80
N VAL A 23 27.46 -28.63 45.02
CA VAL A 23 27.72 -28.19 43.64
C VAL A 23 26.49 -28.40 42.76
N GLY A 24 25.79 -29.53 42.86
CA GLY A 24 24.56 -29.78 42.12
C GLY A 24 23.46 -28.75 42.40
N ILE A 25 23.24 -28.40 43.67
CA ILE A 25 22.26 -27.39 44.09
C ILE A 25 22.63 -26.00 43.55
N LEU A 26 23.91 -25.62 43.66
CA LEU A 26 24.41 -24.33 43.16
C LEU A 26 24.24 -24.23 41.64
N THR A 27 24.59 -25.28 40.90
CA THR A 27 24.51 -25.31 39.44
C THR A 27 23.06 -25.23 38.97
N TYR A 28 22.14 -25.91 39.65
CA TYR A 28 20.70 -25.85 39.36
C TYR A 28 20.14 -24.44 39.55
N ASN A 29 20.42 -23.80 40.70
CA ASN A 29 19.95 -22.45 41.00
C ASN A 29 20.50 -21.40 40.04
N VAL A 30 21.77 -21.51 39.62
CA VAL A 30 22.37 -20.64 38.60
C VAL A 30 21.71 -20.85 37.25
N SER A 31 21.39 -22.10 36.86
CA SER A 31 20.71 -22.36 35.58
C SER A 31 19.27 -21.80 35.54
N ASP A 32 18.51 -21.91 36.64
CA ASP A 32 17.14 -21.37 36.74
C ASP A 32 17.13 -19.83 36.72
N GLN A 33 18.08 -19.19 37.41
CA GLN A 33 18.28 -17.74 37.37
C GLN A 33 18.64 -17.27 35.96
N ASN A 34 19.53 -17.98 35.26
CA ASN A 34 19.92 -17.64 33.89
C ASN A 34 18.74 -17.78 32.92
N ALA A 35 17.96 -18.86 33.03
CA ALA A 35 16.77 -19.06 32.20
C ALA A 35 15.70 -17.97 32.41
N LYS A 36 15.45 -17.57 33.66
CA LYS A 36 14.53 -16.46 33.99
C LYS A 36 15.04 -15.11 33.48
N THR A 37 16.35 -14.90 33.55
CA THR A 37 16.98 -13.65 33.08
C THR A 37 16.91 -13.56 31.56
N GLU A 38 17.23 -14.64 30.85
CA GLU A 38 17.11 -14.70 29.39
C GLU A 38 15.67 -14.53 28.91
N ALA A 39 14.69 -15.13 29.60
CA ALA A 39 13.27 -14.94 29.30
C ALA A 39 12.83 -13.47 29.47
N LYS A 40 13.29 -12.79 30.53
CA LYS A 40 13.02 -11.35 30.74
C LYS A 40 13.69 -10.47 29.68
N PHE A 41 14.91 -10.81 29.26
CA PHE A 41 15.59 -10.10 28.17
C PHE A 41 14.83 -10.24 26.85
N LYS A 42 14.38 -11.47 26.51
CA LYS A 42 13.56 -11.71 25.30
C LYS A 42 12.22 -10.98 25.33
N ASP A 43 11.53 -10.97 26.47
CA ASP A 43 10.27 -10.21 26.63
C ASP A 43 10.50 -8.70 26.46
N THR A 44 11.58 -8.19 27.04
CA THR A 44 11.93 -6.77 26.97
C THR A 44 12.30 -6.37 25.53
N GLU A 45 13.10 -7.18 24.84
CA GLU A 45 13.46 -6.95 23.44
C GLU A 45 12.24 -6.99 22.51
N ALA A 46 11.30 -7.91 22.74
CA ALA A 46 10.06 -7.98 21.98
C ALA A 46 9.21 -6.70 22.16
N ARG A 47 9.10 -6.19 23.39
CA ARG A 47 8.40 -4.92 23.66
C ARG A 47 9.09 -3.72 23.01
N PHE A 48 10.43 -3.67 23.02
CA PHE A 48 11.16 -2.60 22.35
C PHE A 48 10.91 -2.60 20.84
N ARG A 49 10.91 -3.77 20.19
CA ARG A 49 10.59 -3.90 18.75
C ARG A 49 9.16 -3.46 18.44
N GLU A 50 8.20 -3.79 19.30
CA GLU A 50 6.81 -3.34 19.13
C GLU A 50 6.67 -1.82 19.25
N ILE A 51 7.35 -1.21 20.22
CA ILE A 51 7.35 0.25 20.41
C ILE A 51 8.04 0.95 19.22
N GLU A 52 9.16 0.42 18.74
CA GLU A 52 9.88 0.96 17.58
C GLU A 52 9.03 0.90 16.31
N SER A 53 8.33 -0.22 16.09
CA SER A 53 7.37 -0.37 14.99
C SER A 53 6.26 0.67 15.06
N LYS A 54 5.66 0.91 16.25
CA LYS A 54 4.61 1.92 16.43
C LYS A 54 5.11 3.35 16.22
N ILE A 55 6.36 3.64 16.61
CA ILE A 55 6.97 4.95 16.38
C ILE A 55 7.23 5.17 14.88
N SER A 56 7.73 4.17 14.16
CA SER A 56 7.93 4.25 12.69
C SER A 56 6.60 4.50 11.99
N GLU A 57 5.57 3.71 12.31
CA GLU A 57 4.24 3.86 11.72
C GLU A 57 3.66 5.26 11.99
N SER A 58 3.83 5.78 13.20
CA SER A 58 3.36 7.13 13.54
C SER A 58 4.13 8.23 12.80
N LYS A 59 5.43 8.05 12.53
CA LYS A 59 6.24 8.99 11.73
C LYS A 59 5.81 8.97 10.27
N GLU A 60 5.67 7.77 9.68
CA GLU A 60 5.21 7.60 8.30
C GLU A 60 3.82 8.25 8.10
N GLN A 61 2.89 8.04 9.03
CA GLN A 61 1.56 8.69 8.99
C GLN A 61 1.64 10.22 9.09
N ARG A 62 2.59 10.77 9.83
CA ARG A 62 2.76 12.24 9.93
C ARG A 62 3.34 12.80 8.64
N GLU A 63 4.35 12.14 8.08
CA GLU A 63 4.96 12.52 6.80
C GLU A 63 3.96 12.42 5.65
N GLU A 64 3.11 11.39 5.64
CA GLU A 64 2.03 11.23 4.67
C GLU A 64 1.01 12.39 4.76
N ARG A 65 0.62 12.79 5.98
CA ARG A 65 -0.31 13.92 6.18
C ARG A 65 0.30 15.25 5.77
N GLU A 66 1.55 15.52 6.16
CA GLU A 66 2.26 16.74 5.78
C GLU A 66 2.47 16.83 4.27
N SER A 67 2.83 15.70 3.63
CA SER A 67 2.94 15.58 2.19
C SER A 67 1.60 15.86 1.50
N THR A 68 0.52 15.26 1.99
CA THR A 68 -0.84 15.47 1.47
C THR A 68 -1.28 16.92 1.58
N GLN A 69 -1.03 17.56 2.72
CA GLN A 69 -1.35 18.98 2.92
C GLN A 69 -0.53 19.88 1.99
N ASN A 70 0.78 19.68 1.92
CA ASN A 70 1.67 20.43 1.02
C ASN A 70 1.27 20.26 -0.45
N PHE A 71 0.87 19.05 -0.83
CA PHE A 71 0.38 18.76 -2.16
C PHE A 71 -0.93 19.52 -2.45
N ASN A 72 -1.91 19.46 -1.55
CA ASN A 72 -3.18 20.19 -1.69
C ASN A 72 -2.96 21.70 -1.83
N PHE A 73 -2.02 22.28 -1.08
CA PHE A 73 -1.64 23.69 -1.24
C PHE A 73 -1.05 24.00 -2.62
N LYS A 74 -0.22 23.12 -3.19
CA LYS A 74 0.32 23.30 -4.55
C LYS A 74 -0.76 23.22 -5.62
N ILE A 75 -1.75 22.33 -5.47
CA ILE A 75 -2.87 22.27 -6.42
C ILE A 75 -3.72 23.54 -6.33
N TYR A 76 -3.97 24.06 -5.14
CA TYR A 76 -4.64 25.36 -4.98
C TYR A 76 -3.88 26.49 -5.70
N ASP A 77 -2.56 26.60 -5.49
CA ASP A 77 -1.72 27.62 -6.11
C ASP A 77 -1.69 27.48 -7.65
N LEU A 78 -1.62 26.25 -8.16
CA LEU A 78 -1.68 25.96 -9.60
C LEU A 78 -3.02 26.40 -10.21
N VAL A 79 -4.14 26.09 -9.55
CA VAL A 79 -5.48 26.48 -10.01
C VAL A 79 -5.59 27.99 -10.04
N LEU A 80 -5.20 28.67 -8.96
CA LEU A 80 -5.25 30.12 -8.84
C LEU A 80 -4.45 30.79 -9.97
N LYS A 81 -3.18 30.41 -10.15
CA LYS A 81 -2.32 30.94 -11.22
C LYS A 81 -2.87 30.66 -12.60
N SER A 82 -3.39 29.45 -12.84
CA SER A 82 -3.95 29.07 -14.15
C SER A 82 -5.17 29.92 -14.54
N VAL A 83 -5.98 30.31 -13.55
CA VAL A 83 -7.14 31.18 -13.73
C VAL A 83 -6.71 32.64 -13.90
N GLU A 84 -5.76 33.13 -13.10
CA GLU A 84 -5.24 34.50 -13.21
C GLU A 84 -4.56 34.75 -14.57
N GLU A 85 -3.77 33.79 -15.04
CA GLU A 85 -3.05 33.85 -16.32
C GLU A 85 -3.95 33.58 -17.54
N LYS A 86 -5.22 33.17 -17.34
CA LYS A 86 -6.16 32.79 -18.41
C LYS A 86 -5.59 31.75 -19.38
N ASN A 87 -4.81 30.82 -18.85
CA ASN A 87 -4.11 29.83 -19.67
C ASN A 87 -4.91 28.52 -19.71
N ALA A 88 -5.57 28.26 -20.85
CA ALA A 88 -6.40 27.07 -21.06
C ALA A 88 -5.65 25.75 -20.82
N GLN A 89 -4.38 25.64 -21.24
CA GLN A 89 -3.59 24.43 -21.06
C GLN A 89 -3.25 24.18 -19.59
N LYS A 90 -2.88 25.24 -18.85
CA LYS A 90 -2.61 25.13 -17.41
C LYS A 90 -3.88 24.79 -16.62
N GLN A 91 -5.03 25.31 -17.05
CA GLN A 91 -6.32 25.01 -16.42
C GLN A 91 -6.78 23.57 -16.67
N GLU A 92 -6.53 23.02 -17.87
CA GLU A 92 -6.84 21.62 -18.17
C GLU A 92 -5.95 20.66 -17.35
N VAL A 93 -4.66 20.97 -17.24
CA VAL A 93 -3.72 20.25 -16.37
C VAL A 93 -4.17 20.34 -14.91
N ALA A 94 -4.56 21.53 -14.43
CA ALA A 94 -5.06 21.72 -13.07
C ALA A 94 -6.34 20.91 -12.82
N LYS A 95 -7.29 20.87 -13.76
CA LYS A 95 -8.48 20.02 -13.72
C LYS A 95 -8.12 18.55 -13.56
N THR A 96 -7.17 18.04 -14.35
CA THR A 96 -6.70 16.65 -14.22
C THR A 96 -6.14 16.38 -12.82
N PHE A 97 -5.32 17.29 -12.28
CA PHE A 97 -4.79 17.15 -10.92
C PHE A 97 -5.89 17.14 -9.85
N ILE A 98 -6.89 18.02 -9.96
CA ILE A 98 -8.00 18.06 -9.02
C ILE A 98 -8.78 16.75 -9.03
N VAL A 99 -9.18 16.27 -10.21
CA VAL A 99 -9.99 15.04 -10.35
C VAL A 99 -9.25 13.81 -9.83
N VAL A 100 -7.94 13.72 -10.10
CA VAL A 100 -7.16 12.52 -9.79
C VAL A 100 -6.69 12.49 -8.33
N MET A 101 -6.30 13.64 -7.77
CA MET A 101 -5.44 13.72 -6.58
C MET A 101 -6.01 14.50 -5.39
N VAL A 102 -7.13 15.20 -5.54
CA VAL A 102 -7.73 15.97 -4.43
C VAL A 102 -8.99 15.24 -3.96
N ASP A 103 -9.11 15.03 -2.65
CA ASP A 103 -10.33 14.46 -2.06
C ASP A 103 -11.42 15.52 -1.84
N ASP A 104 -12.67 15.08 -1.72
CA ASP A 104 -13.76 15.94 -1.29
C ASP A 104 -13.59 16.36 0.18
N PRO A 105 -13.96 17.61 0.56
CA PRO A 105 -14.73 18.60 -0.20
C PRO A 105 -13.89 19.54 -1.08
N LEU A 106 -12.56 19.52 -0.94
CA LEU A 106 -11.66 20.46 -1.61
C LEU A 106 -11.71 20.31 -3.14
N ARG A 107 -11.83 19.07 -3.61
CA ARG A 107 -11.99 18.72 -5.03
C ARG A 107 -13.15 19.48 -5.67
N SER A 108 -14.35 19.33 -5.11
CA SER A 108 -15.55 20.00 -5.61
C SER A 108 -15.43 21.53 -5.60
N SER A 109 -14.78 22.12 -4.59
CA SER A 109 -14.56 23.57 -4.51
C SER A 109 -13.62 24.07 -5.61
N LEU A 110 -12.53 23.35 -5.88
CA LEU A 110 -11.57 23.73 -6.92
C LEU A 110 -12.17 23.56 -8.33
N LEU A 111 -12.94 22.50 -8.57
CA LEU A 111 -13.69 22.34 -9.83
C LEU A 111 -14.70 23.47 -10.02
N LYS A 112 -15.45 23.87 -8.99
CA LYS A 112 -16.37 25.03 -9.06
C LYS A 112 -15.66 26.35 -9.39
N VAL A 113 -14.38 26.52 -8.98
CA VAL A 113 -13.59 27.70 -9.36
C VAL A 113 -13.31 27.68 -10.86
N LEU A 114 -12.90 26.53 -11.41
CA LEU A 114 -12.66 26.37 -12.85
C LEU A 114 -13.96 26.46 -13.68
N GLU A 115 -15.09 25.95 -13.17
CA GLU A 115 -16.42 26.09 -13.80
C GLU A 115 -16.83 27.56 -13.96
N LYS A 116 -16.51 28.41 -12.97
CA LYS A 116 -16.90 29.82 -12.97
C LYS A 116 -15.92 30.74 -13.67
N ARG A 117 -14.62 30.47 -13.55
CA ARG A 117 -13.54 31.39 -13.97
C ARG A 117 -12.58 30.83 -15.01
N GLY A 118 -12.73 29.56 -15.39
CA GLY A 118 -11.90 28.95 -16.42
C GLY A 118 -12.22 29.44 -17.83
N GLU A 119 -11.41 29.03 -18.78
CA GLU A 119 -11.62 29.23 -20.22
C GLU A 119 -12.84 28.43 -20.71
N PRO A 120 -13.52 28.86 -21.78
CA PRO A 120 -14.80 28.28 -22.21
C PRO A 120 -14.80 26.75 -22.39
N GLN A 121 -13.72 26.19 -22.96
CA GLN A 121 -13.58 24.74 -23.14
C GLN A 121 -13.44 24.00 -21.80
N VAL A 122 -12.59 24.51 -20.90
CA VAL A 122 -12.37 23.93 -19.58
C VAL A 122 -13.65 24.00 -18.74
N ARG A 123 -14.39 25.11 -18.81
CA ARG A 123 -15.69 25.27 -18.13
C ARG A 123 -16.68 24.20 -18.56
N GLN A 124 -16.80 23.97 -19.87
CA GLN A 124 -17.73 22.97 -20.41
C GLN A 124 -17.38 21.56 -19.95
N ASP A 125 -16.09 21.23 -19.89
CA ASP A 125 -15.66 19.90 -19.46
C ASP A 125 -15.75 19.71 -17.95
N VAL A 126 -15.45 20.74 -17.15
CA VAL A 126 -15.67 20.72 -15.70
C VAL A 126 -17.16 20.60 -15.38
N GLU A 127 -18.03 21.28 -16.13
CA GLU A 127 -19.48 21.16 -16.00
C GLU A 127 -19.95 19.74 -16.33
N LYS A 128 -19.41 19.10 -17.37
CA LYS A 128 -19.68 17.67 -17.65
C LYS A 128 -19.22 16.77 -16.50
N THR A 129 -18.03 17.00 -15.94
CA THR A 129 -17.51 16.23 -14.79
C THR A 129 -18.40 16.42 -13.56
N LEU A 130 -18.74 17.65 -13.19
CA LEU A 130 -19.62 17.96 -12.05
C LEU A 130 -21.05 17.45 -12.26
N ASN A 131 -21.56 17.49 -13.49
CA ASN A 131 -22.89 16.96 -13.81
C ASN A 131 -22.92 15.44 -13.90
N ALA A 132 -21.84 14.80 -14.38
CA ALA A 132 -21.69 13.35 -14.30
C ALA A 132 -21.68 12.91 -12.82
N GLU A 133 -21.01 13.67 -11.95
CA GLU A 133 -21.01 13.40 -10.51
C GLU A 133 -22.38 13.63 -9.85
N LYS A 134 -23.11 14.70 -10.22
CA LYS A 134 -24.48 14.95 -9.73
C LYS A 134 -25.51 13.93 -10.25
N ASN A 135 -25.38 13.51 -11.51
CA ASN A 135 -26.26 12.55 -12.16
C ASN A 135 -25.91 11.10 -11.80
N SER A 136 -24.69 10.85 -11.32
CA SER A 136 -24.33 9.67 -10.53
C SER A 136 -24.81 9.81 -9.08
N SER A 137 -26.03 10.31 -8.88
CA SER A 137 -26.73 10.33 -7.60
C SER A 137 -27.00 8.89 -7.15
N TYR A 138 -25.94 8.29 -6.61
CA TYR A 138 -25.99 7.57 -5.36
C TYR A 138 -26.83 8.41 -4.40
N THR A 139 -27.90 7.83 -3.90
CA THR A 139 -28.83 8.42 -2.93
C THR A 139 -28.05 9.14 -1.81
N GLU A 140 -28.07 10.46 -1.84
CA GLU A 140 -27.66 11.29 -0.71
C GLU A 140 -28.65 11.07 0.43
N GLY A 141 -28.21 10.31 1.41
CA GLY A 141 -29.01 9.97 2.57
C GLY A 141 -28.23 9.29 3.68
N THR A 142 -26.90 9.45 3.76
CA THR A 142 -26.20 9.18 5.03
C THR A 142 -24.89 9.96 5.10
N LYS A 143 -24.77 10.80 6.13
CA LYS A 143 -23.49 11.26 6.69
C LYS A 143 -22.53 10.05 6.82
N PRO A 144 -21.20 10.22 6.82
CA PRO A 144 -20.29 9.14 7.18
C PRO A 144 -20.46 8.82 8.67
N THR A 145 -21.51 8.08 8.99
CA THR A 145 -21.62 7.30 10.20
C THR A 145 -20.78 6.07 9.95
N VAL A 146 -19.77 5.87 10.78
CA VAL A 146 -19.10 4.59 10.94
C VAL A 146 -20.19 3.54 11.21
N SER A 147 -20.58 2.78 10.19
CA SER A 147 -21.34 1.54 10.34
C SER A 147 -21.20 0.71 9.07
N GLY A 148 -20.66 -0.50 9.22
CA GLY A 148 -20.32 -1.38 8.12
C GLY A 148 -21.55 -1.97 7.43
N SER A 149 -21.50 -1.95 6.10
CA SER A 149 -21.71 -3.14 5.27
C SER A 149 -21.01 -2.92 3.94
N LYS A 150 -19.75 -3.36 3.88
CA LYS A 150 -19.05 -3.60 2.61
C LYS A 150 -19.92 -4.54 1.79
N GLN A 151 -20.41 -4.09 0.64
CA GLN A 151 -20.85 -5.05 -0.38
C GLN A 151 -19.57 -5.65 -0.98
N ARG A 152 -19.08 -6.71 -0.33
CA ARG A 152 -18.01 -7.57 -0.81
C ARG A 152 -18.45 -8.06 -2.18
N SER A 153 -17.82 -7.58 -3.24
CA SER A 153 -18.01 -8.19 -4.54
C SER A 153 -17.02 -9.35 -4.61
N ASP A 154 -17.51 -10.59 -4.63
CA ASP A 154 -16.66 -11.77 -4.83
C ASP A 154 -16.06 -11.83 -6.26
N LYS A 155 -16.17 -10.73 -7.00
CA LYS A 155 -15.77 -10.53 -8.38
C LYS A 155 -14.28 -10.82 -8.60
N TRP A 156 -13.46 -10.51 -7.61
CA TRP A 156 -12.00 -10.61 -7.68
C TRP A 156 -11.46 -11.97 -7.26
N GLY A 157 -12.23 -12.80 -6.54
CA GLY A 157 -11.79 -14.12 -6.04
C GLY A 157 -10.37 -14.13 -5.43
N LYS A 158 -9.63 -15.21 -5.69
CA LYS A 158 -8.23 -15.43 -5.24
C LYS A 158 -7.20 -15.11 -6.33
N TRP A 159 -7.42 -14.05 -7.11
CA TRP A 159 -6.53 -13.67 -8.20
C TRP A 159 -5.28 -12.96 -7.70
N ASP A 160 -4.11 -13.35 -8.22
CA ASP A 160 -2.86 -12.64 -7.96
C ASP A 160 -2.74 -11.49 -8.97
N ILE A 161 -2.66 -10.26 -8.46
CA ILE A 161 -2.61 -9.05 -9.27
C ILE A 161 -1.42 -8.22 -8.85
N ASP A 162 -0.54 -7.97 -9.81
CA ASP A 162 0.55 -7.02 -9.62
C ASP A 162 0.27 -5.73 -10.37
N VAL A 163 0.32 -4.63 -9.62
CA VAL A 163 0.21 -3.28 -10.16
C VAL A 163 1.61 -2.68 -10.21
N PHE A 164 2.16 -2.59 -11.41
CA PHE A 164 3.45 -2.01 -11.68
C PHE A 164 3.36 -0.53 -11.97
N TRP A 165 4.29 0.27 -11.45
CA TRP A 165 4.50 1.65 -11.87
C TRP A 165 5.91 1.83 -12.41
N CYS A 166 6.07 2.57 -13.51
CA CYS A 166 7.38 2.79 -14.11
C CYS A 166 8.17 3.87 -13.39
N SER A 167 9.46 3.61 -13.16
CA SER A 167 10.38 4.61 -12.63
C SER A 167 10.75 5.65 -13.71
N SER A 168 10.05 6.77 -13.82
CA SER A 168 10.38 7.87 -14.75
C SER A 168 10.28 9.23 -14.04
N SER A 169 10.48 10.35 -14.74
CA SER A 169 10.40 11.71 -14.16
C SER A 169 9.08 12.05 -13.42
N LEU A 170 8.08 11.16 -13.46
CA LEU A 170 6.79 11.22 -12.75
C LEU A 170 6.63 10.15 -11.65
N ASP A 171 7.72 9.53 -11.15
CA ASP A 171 7.76 8.40 -10.20
C ASP A 171 6.64 8.40 -9.16
N LYS A 172 6.50 9.51 -8.42
CA LYS A 172 5.53 9.63 -7.33
C LYS A 172 4.08 9.62 -7.81
N ILE A 173 3.80 10.14 -9.00
CA ILE A 173 2.45 10.19 -9.57
C ILE A 173 2.02 8.79 -10.00
N THR A 174 2.89 8.08 -10.71
CA THR A 174 2.63 6.73 -11.20
C THR A 174 2.51 5.73 -10.05
N GLU A 175 3.33 5.90 -9.01
CA GLU A 175 3.23 5.12 -7.77
C GLU A 175 1.90 5.37 -7.05
N LEU A 176 1.47 6.62 -6.89
CA LEU A 176 0.20 6.95 -6.25
C LEU A 176 -1.00 6.39 -7.04
N GLN A 177 -0.98 6.49 -8.36
CA GLN A 177 -2.01 5.90 -9.23
C GLN A 177 -2.07 4.38 -9.06
N ALA A 178 -0.92 3.71 -9.06
CA ALA A 178 -0.84 2.26 -8.83
C ALA A 178 -1.38 1.86 -7.44
N ASN A 179 -1.02 2.61 -6.39
CA ASN A 179 -1.54 2.40 -5.04
C ASN A 179 -3.06 2.63 -4.94
N LYS A 180 -3.59 3.64 -5.62
CA LYS A 180 -5.03 3.94 -5.65
C LYS A 180 -5.81 2.77 -6.28
N ILE A 181 -5.32 2.24 -7.40
CA ILE A 181 -5.91 1.07 -8.07
C ILE A 181 -5.86 -0.16 -7.15
N ALA A 182 -4.71 -0.47 -6.55
CA ALA A 182 -4.56 -1.60 -5.64
C ALA A 182 -5.48 -1.50 -4.42
N LYS A 183 -5.60 -0.30 -3.83
CA LYS A 183 -6.51 -0.04 -2.72
C LYS A 183 -7.97 -0.27 -3.11
N GLN A 184 -8.38 0.17 -4.30
CA GLN A 184 -9.74 -0.03 -4.79
C GLN A 184 -10.06 -1.53 -4.99
N ILE A 185 -9.12 -2.31 -5.54
CA ILE A 185 -9.26 -3.77 -5.69
C ILE A 185 -9.46 -4.45 -4.31
N LEU A 186 -8.68 -4.04 -3.30
CA LEU A 186 -8.83 -4.55 -1.94
C LEU A 186 -10.16 -4.14 -1.29
N LEU A 187 -10.61 -2.90 -1.53
CA LEU A 187 -11.89 -2.39 -1.02
C LEU A 187 -13.08 -3.17 -1.59
N GLU A 188 -13.01 -3.56 -2.85
CA GLU A 188 -14.07 -4.32 -3.51
C GLU A 188 -14.10 -5.82 -3.15
N GLY A 189 -13.14 -6.28 -2.33
CA GLY A 189 -13.18 -7.60 -1.70
C GLY A 189 -12.23 -8.65 -2.29
N ALA A 190 -11.16 -8.24 -2.98
CA ALA A 190 -10.15 -9.20 -3.46
C ALA A 190 -9.50 -10.00 -2.32
N GLU A 191 -9.40 -11.32 -2.53
CA GLU A 191 -8.83 -12.27 -1.56
C GLU A 191 -7.44 -12.80 -1.99
N GLY A 192 -7.04 -12.56 -3.24
CA GLY A 192 -5.73 -12.94 -3.76
C GLY A 192 -4.63 -11.93 -3.43
N LYS A 193 -3.41 -12.19 -3.92
CA LYS A 193 -2.27 -11.30 -3.61
C LYS A 193 -2.31 -10.08 -4.49
N ILE A 194 -2.59 -8.93 -3.88
CA ILE A 194 -2.50 -7.62 -4.54
C ILE A 194 -1.19 -6.97 -4.11
N ARG A 195 -0.29 -6.70 -5.06
CA ARG A 195 1.01 -6.05 -4.76
C ARG A 195 1.24 -4.88 -5.69
N VAL A 196 1.75 -3.79 -5.12
CA VAL A 196 2.22 -2.63 -5.88
C VAL A 196 3.74 -2.74 -5.98
N ARG A 197 4.29 -2.65 -7.19
CA ARG A 197 5.72 -2.86 -7.43
C ARG A 197 6.28 -1.81 -8.39
N GLU A 198 7.46 -1.30 -8.09
CA GLU A 198 8.21 -0.52 -9.05
C GLU A 198 8.64 -1.41 -10.23
N LEU A 199 8.56 -0.88 -11.44
CA LEU A 199 9.14 -1.43 -12.65
C LEU A 199 10.29 -0.53 -13.10
N PRO A 200 11.54 -0.86 -12.71
CA PRO A 200 12.70 -0.06 -13.07
C PRO A 200 12.90 0.02 -14.58
N ASP A 201 13.44 1.13 -15.06
CA ASP A 201 13.72 1.37 -16.47
C ASP A 201 14.55 0.26 -17.12
N SER A 202 15.55 -0.26 -16.40
CA SER A 202 16.41 -1.37 -16.84
C SER A 202 15.64 -2.68 -17.03
N ILE A 203 14.55 -2.88 -16.29
CA ILE A 203 13.66 -4.04 -16.43
C ILE A 203 12.67 -3.79 -17.56
N ASN A 204 12.08 -2.60 -17.64
CA ASN A 204 11.14 -2.26 -18.71
C ASN A 204 11.78 -2.30 -20.10
N ALA A 205 13.09 -2.02 -20.22
CA ALA A 205 13.84 -2.11 -21.47
C ALA A 205 14.01 -3.55 -22.00
N LYS A 206 13.81 -4.59 -21.17
CA LYS A 206 13.98 -6.00 -21.57
C LYS A 206 12.91 -6.44 -22.56
N SER A 207 13.28 -7.38 -23.43
CA SER A 207 12.32 -8.05 -24.32
C SER A 207 11.22 -8.72 -23.48
N GLY A 208 9.97 -8.52 -23.87
CA GLY A 208 8.78 -8.98 -23.15
C GLY A 208 8.17 -7.97 -22.17
N TYR A 209 8.91 -6.95 -21.70
CA TYR A 209 8.34 -5.87 -20.88
C TYR A 209 7.93 -4.69 -21.76
N ARG A 210 8.85 -3.82 -22.21
CA ARG A 210 8.59 -2.73 -23.18
C ARG A 210 7.22 -2.07 -23.05
N VAL A 211 6.80 -1.79 -21.83
CA VAL A 211 5.49 -1.22 -21.54
C VAL A 211 5.58 0.28 -21.70
N ASN A 212 4.64 0.83 -22.44
CA ASN A 212 4.43 2.26 -22.61
C ASN A 212 2.94 2.55 -22.49
N GLY A 213 2.55 3.48 -21.62
CA GLY A 213 1.17 3.79 -21.28
C GLY A 213 0.59 2.91 -20.18
N TYR A 214 -0.74 2.91 -20.12
CA TYR A 214 -1.53 2.13 -19.16
C TYR A 214 -1.95 0.81 -19.82
N VAL A 215 -1.44 -0.31 -19.31
CA VAL A 215 -1.61 -1.61 -19.97
C VAL A 215 -1.99 -2.66 -18.94
N ILE A 216 -2.91 -3.55 -19.27
CA ILE A 216 -3.24 -4.74 -18.48
C ILE A 216 -2.89 -5.96 -19.31
N ARG A 217 -2.02 -6.81 -18.78
CA ARG A 217 -1.58 -8.05 -19.43
C ARG A 217 -2.17 -9.29 -18.78
N ARG A 218 -2.69 -10.16 -19.64
CA ARG A 218 -3.38 -11.41 -19.28
C ARG A 218 -3.10 -12.53 -20.28
N ASN A 219 -3.35 -13.79 -19.92
CA ASN A 219 -3.40 -14.89 -20.89
C ASN A 219 -4.71 -14.89 -21.67
N ASP A 220 -4.76 -15.67 -22.74
CA ASP A 220 -5.97 -15.80 -23.56
C ASP A 220 -7.01 -16.81 -23.02
N ILE A 221 -7.09 -16.95 -21.70
CA ILE A 221 -8.06 -17.82 -21.03
C ILE A 221 -9.27 -17.00 -20.62
N LYS A 222 -10.49 -17.48 -20.93
CA LYS A 222 -11.76 -16.76 -20.71
C LYS A 222 -11.83 -16.03 -19.36
N ARG A 223 -11.52 -16.71 -18.25
CA ARG A 223 -11.61 -16.12 -16.91
C ARG A 223 -10.62 -14.98 -16.68
N GLU A 224 -9.42 -15.06 -17.25
CA GLU A 224 -8.44 -13.95 -17.22
C GLU A 224 -8.90 -12.79 -18.07
N ARG A 225 -9.67 -13.06 -19.12
CA ARG A 225 -10.27 -12.01 -19.93
C ARG A 225 -11.26 -11.19 -19.14
N ASP A 226 -12.17 -11.88 -18.47
CA ASP A 226 -13.21 -11.26 -17.65
C ASP A 226 -12.57 -10.41 -16.54
N ILE A 227 -11.55 -10.93 -15.84
CA ILE A 227 -10.82 -10.19 -14.81
C ILE A 227 -10.08 -8.97 -15.38
N ALA A 228 -9.44 -9.11 -16.55
CA ALA A 228 -8.72 -7.99 -17.17
C ALA A 228 -9.68 -6.88 -17.64
N ASP A 229 -10.85 -7.23 -18.17
CA ASP A 229 -11.89 -6.27 -18.55
C ASP A 229 -12.43 -5.53 -17.32
N ASP A 230 -12.57 -6.23 -16.21
CA ASP A 230 -13.00 -5.66 -14.95
C ASP A 230 -11.94 -4.77 -14.30
N LEU A 231 -10.67 -5.16 -14.37
CA LEU A 231 -9.54 -4.32 -13.97
C LEU A 231 -9.42 -3.07 -14.84
N LYS A 232 -9.70 -3.18 -16.14
CA LYS A 232 -9.75 -2.02 -17.05
C LYS A 232 -10.81 -1.03 -16.58
N LYS A 233 -12.07 -1.49 -16.41
CA LYS A 233 -13.17 -0.63 -15.93
C LYS A 233 -12.85 0.01 -14.58
N LEU A 234 -12.30 -0.77 -13.65
CA LEU A 234 -11.90 -0.28 -12.34
C LEU A 234 -10.80 0.77 -12.44
N GLY A 235 -9.74 0.48 -13.21
CA GLY A 235 -8.61 1.38 -13.42
C GLY A 235 -9.03 2.69 -14.09
N ASP A 236 -9.82 2.60 -15.17
CA ASP A 236 -10.32 3.76 -15.91
C ASP A 236 -11.24 4.63 -15.04
N SER A 237 -12.14 4.01 -14.27
CA SER A 237 -13.02 4.71 -13.33
C SER A 237 -12.23 5.35 -12.18
N THR A 238 -11.25 4.63 -11.61
CA THR A 238 -10.41 5.10 -10.50
C THR A 238 -9.55 6.30 -10.88
N LEU A 239 -9.11 6.36 -12.14
CA LEU A 239 -8.30 7.44 -12.69
C LEU A 239 -9.13 8.50 -13.44
N GLY A 240 -10.44 8.26 -13.64
CA GLY A 240 -11.36 9.17 -14.32
C GLY A 240 -11.08 9.33 -15.82
N GLN A 241 -10.41 8.35 -16.46
CA GLN A 241 -10.02 8.41 -17.87
C GLN A 241 -10.07 7.01 -18.49
N ASP A 242 -10.52 6.88 -19.73
CA ASP A 242 -10.46 5.62 -20.50
C ASP A 242 -9.08 5.46 -21.15
N ILE A 243 -8.12 4.92 -20.40
CA ILE A 243 -6.69 4.94 -20.75
C ILE A 243 -6.04 3.55 -20.73
N PHE A 244 -6.60 2.60 -19.99
CA PHE A 244 -6.04 1.26 -19.92
C PHE A 244 -6.27 0.49 -21.22
N THR A 245 -5.23 -0.12 -21.74
CA THR A 245 -5.31 -1.03 -22.89
C THR A 245 -5.09 -2.46 -22.44
N LEU A 246 -5.76 -3.41 -23.11
CA LEU A 246 -5.61 -4.83 -22.81
C LEU A 246 -4.62 -5.46 -23.80
N GLN A 247 -3.66 -6.22 -23.28
CA GLN A 247 -2.68 -6.92 -24.08
C GLN A 247 -2.60 -8.39 -23.66
N THR A 248 -2.64 -9.30 -24.64
CA THR A 248 -2.42 -10.73 -24.38
C THR A 248 -0.92 -10.99 -24.22
N THR A 249 -0.52 -11.69 -23.15
CA THR A 249 0.84 -12.19 -22.97
C THR A 249 0.98 -13.60 -23.54
N LEU A 250 2.20 -13.93 -23.98
CA LEU A 250 2.57 -15.29 -24.40
C LEU A 250 3.17 -16.11 -23.24
N GLN A 251 3.35 -15.49 -22.06
CA GLN A 251 3.89 -16.14 -20.87
C GLN A 251 2.74 -16.81 -20.11
N ASP A 252 2.76 -18.14 -20.02
CA ASP A 252 1.73 -18.90 -19.32
C ASP A 252 1.87 -18.75 -17.80
N THR A 253 1.13 -17.78 -17.26
CA THR A 253 1.01 -17.53 -15.81
C THR A 253 -0.46 -17.62 -15.39
N PRO A 254 -1.02 -18.83 -15.21
CA PRO A 254 -2.43 -18.98 -14.87
C PRO A 254 -2.76 -18.35 -13.52
N GLY A 255 -3.90 -17.67 -13.42
CA GLY A 255 -4.33 -17.09 -12.14
C GLY A 255 -3.68 -15.74 -11.83
N TYR A 256 -2.99 -15.15 -12.81
CA TYR A 256 -2.21 -13.94 -12.64
C TYR A 256 -2.53 -12.89 -13.71
N VAL A 257 -2.72 -11.64 -13.29
CA VAL A 257 -2.89 -10.49 -14.18
C VAL A 257 -1.94 -9.38 -13.75
N SER A 258 -1.30 -8.72 -14.72
CA SER A 258 -0.41 -7.59 -14.45
C SER A 258 -1.00 -6.30 -14.99
N VAL A 259 -1.05 -5.29 -14.13
CA VAL A 259 -1.51 -3.93 -14.44
C VAL A 259 -0.27 -3.05 -14.47
N PHE A 260 -0.12 -2.22 -15.51
CA PHE A 260 1.01 -1.32 -15.68
C PHE A 260 0.53 0.11 -15.76
N VAL A 261 1.12 0.96 -14.93
CA VAL A 261 0.90 2.40 -14.85
C VAL A 261 2.20 3.07 -15.29
N CYS A 262 2.33 3.25 -16.61
CA CYS A 262 3.53 3.81 -17.22
C CYS A 262 3.16 4.90 -18.25
N PRO A 263 2.42 5.96 -17.85
CA PRO A 263 2.16 7.10 -18.75
C PRO A 263 3.48 7.56 -19.39
N GLY A 264 3.44 7.75 -20.71
CA GLY A 264 4.63 7.83 -21.56
C GLY A 264 5.75 8.72 -20.99
N ARG A 265 6.97 8.20 -21.14
CA ARG A 265 8.22 8.96 -20.99
C ARG A 265 8.29 10.10 -21.98
#